data_AF-A0A7S4I029-F1
#
_entry.id   AF-A0A7S4I029-F1
#
_cell.length_a   1.000
_cell.length_b   1.000
_cell.length_c   1.000
_cell.angle_alpha   90.00
_cell.angle_beta   90.00
_cell.angle_gamma   90.00
#
_symmetry.space_group_name_H-M   'P 1'
#
loop_
_entity.id
_entity.type
_entity.pdbx_description
1 polymer ?
#
loop_
_entity_poly.entity_id
_entity_poly.type
_entity_poly.pdbx_seq_one_letter_code
_entity_poly.pdbx_strand_id
1 'polypeptide(L)'
;FETLVVLIISKGWVCAMKQLTSENKIDLESFEREMDILYRLPSHPNIVRCKLIQVERKICSIHADLFHNTVNGKLCLYMTRHATTLQKIIHTNRRNENTFSEHEILSIASKIISGIEFLHENQIIHRDIKVCVLPFHIDSTNMY
;
A
#
# COMPACT_ATOMS: atom_id res chain seq x y z
N PHE A 1 -0.67 -8.08 -13.49
CA PHE A 1 0.79 -7.98 -13.61
C PHE A 1 1.46 -8.59 -12.39
N GLU A 2 2.63 -9.21 -12.57
CA GLU A 2 3.42 -9.76 -11.47
C GLU A 2 4.25 -8.67 -10.78
N THR A 3 4.28 -8.71 -9.45
CA THR A 3 5.10 -7.80 -8.65
C THR A 3 5.75 -8.53 -7.49
N LEU A 4 6.96 -8.13 -7.14
CA LEU A 4 7.67 -8.59 -5.96
C LEU A 4 7.56 -7.53 -4.86
N VAL A 5 7.16 -7.90 -3.64
CA VAL A 5 7.19 -7.01 -2.47
C VAL A 5 8.30 -7.43 -1.54
N VAL A 6 9.27 -6.55 -1.31
CA VAL A 6 10.43 -6.80 -0.42
C VAL A 6 10.54 -5.72 0.65
N LEU A 7 10.98 -6.13 1.83
CA LEU A 7 11.32 -5.22 2.92
C LEU A 7 12.76 -4.75 2.74
N ILE A 8 12.96 -3.44 2.72
CA ILE A 8 14.26 -2.83 2.47
C ILE A 8 14.54 -1.70 3.46
N ILE A 9 15.83 -1.45 3.69
CA ILE A 9 16.31 -0.29 4.43
C ILE A 9 16.80 0.72 3.40
N SER A 10 16.19 1.89 3.36
CA SER A 10 16.60 2.99 2.49
C SER A 10 16.80 4.26 3.31
N LYS A 11 18.01 4.83 3.25
CA LYS A 11 18.40 6.05 4.00
C LYS A 11 18.05 5.97 5.51
N GLY A 12 18.22 4.80 6.13
CA GLY A 12 17.93 4.57 7.55
C GLY A 12 16.46 4.25 7.88
N TRP A 13 15.57 4.22 6.89
CA TRP A 13 14.15 3.90 7.08
C TRP A 13 13.82 2.52 6.54
N VAL A 14 13.06 1.74 7.33
CA VAL A 14 12.49 0.48 6.86
C VAL A 14 11.23 0.78 6.06
N CYS A 15 11.17 0.32 4.81
CA CYS A 15 10.01 0.44 3.94
C CYS A 15 9.72 -0.87 3.21
N ALA A 16 8.50 -0.99 2.70
CA ALA A 16 8.16 -2.03 1.74
C ALA A 16 8.35 -1.46 0.33
N MET A 17 9.00 -2.21 -0.55
CA MET A 17 9.20 -1.87 -1.94
C MET A 17 8.48 -2.89 -2.80
N LYS A 18 7.53 -2.42 -3.61
CA LYS A 18 6.86 -3.21 -4.63
C LYS A 18 7.57 -2.95 -5.95
N GLN A 19 8.12 -3.99 -6.56
CA GLN A 19 8.86 -3.93 -7.82
C GLN A 19 8.06 -4.63 -8.92
N LEU A 20 7.92 -3.97 -10.07
CA LEU A 20 7.33 -4.60 -11.25
C LEU A 20 8.33 -5.61 -11.84
N THR A 21 7.92 -6.86 -11.99
CA THR A 21 8.78 -7.92 -12.55
C THR A 21 8.60 -8.11 -14.05
N SER A 22 7.42 -7.72 -14.57
CA SER A 22 7.04 -7.78 -15.98
C SER A 22 7.65 -6.66 -16.80
N GLU A 23 8.04 -6.97 -18.04
CA GLU A 23 8.50 -6.01 -19.05
C GLU A 23 7.39 -5.64 -20.06
N ASN A 24 6.17 -6.18 -19.88
CA ASN A 24 5.04 -5.88 -20.76
C ASN A 24 4.58 -4.43 -20.56
N LYS A 25 4.42 -3.69 -21.66
CA LYS A 25 3.93 -2.31 -21.66
C LYS A 25 2.58 -2.12 -20.95
N ILE A 26 1.65 -3.06 -21.08
CA ILE A 26 0.33 -2.98 -20.43
C ILE A 26 0.47 -3.03 -18.90
N ASP A 27 1.37 -3.87 -18.42
CA ASP A 27 1.66 -4.04 -17.01
C ASP A 27 2.37 -2.79 -16.45
N LEU A 28 3.28 -2.22 -17.23
CA LEU A 28 3.95 -0.95 -16.92
C LEU A 28 2.93 0.19 -16.78
N GLU A 29 2.07 0.41 -17.77
CA GLU A 29 1.04 1.46 -17.72
C GLU A 29 0.08 1.30 -16.54
N SER A 30 -0.25 0.04 -16.20
CA SER A 30 -1.10 -0.25 -15.05
C SER A 30 -0.39 0.06 -13.72
N PHE A 31 0.91 -0.23 -13.64
CA PHE A 31 1.75 0.07 -12.47
C PHE A 31 1.98 1.58 -12.32
N GLU A 32 2.25 2.30 -13.41
CA GLU A 32 2.40 3.75 -13.42
C GLU A 32 1.12 4.46 -12.97
N ARG A 33 -0.05 3.98 -13.42
CA ARG A 33 -1.35 4.46 -12.92
C ARG A 33 -1.53 4.25 -11.42
N GLU A 34 -1.12 3.10 -10.88
CA GLU A 34 -1.15 2.84 -9.43
C GLU A 34 -0.24 3.83 -8.67
N MET A 35 0.97 4.07 -9.18
CA MET A 35 1.90 5.04 -8.60
C MET A 35 1.32 6.46 -8.61
N ASP A 36 0.77 6.89 -9.75
CA ASP A 36 0.21 8.23 -9.94
C ASP A 36 -0.98 8.50 -9.01
N ILE A 37 -1.87 7.53 -8.83
CA ILE A 37 -2.96 7.62 -7.83
C ILE A 37 -2.38 7.84 -6.43
N LEU A 38 -1.40 7.02 -6.03
CA LEU A 38 -0.84 7.06 -4.67
C LEU A 38 0.01 8.32 -4.40
N TYR A 39 0.60 8.94 -5.42
CA TYR A 39 1.34 10.19 -5.27
C TYR A 39 0.46 11.43 -5.19
N ARG A 40 -0.70 11.42 -5.88
CA ARG A 40 -1.63 12.56 -5.89
C ARG A 40 -2.52 12.61 -4.65
N LEU A 41 -2.73 11.49 -3.97
CA LEU A 41 -3.58 11.42 -2.79
C LEU A 41 -2.98 12.16 -1.58
N PRO A 42 -3.77 13.00 -0.88
CA PRO A 42 -3.42 13.49 0.44
C PRO A 42 -3.16 12.35 1.43
N SER A 43 -2.40 12.63 2.50
CA SER A 43 -2.14 11.64 3.54
C SER A 43 -3.44 11.32 4.30
N HIS A 44 -3.79 10.04 4.40
CA HIS A 44 -4.94 9.56 5.17
C HIS A 44 -4.54 8.37 6.07
N PRO A 45 -4.98 8.29 7.35
CA PRO A 45 -4.56 7.25 8.28
C PRO A 45 -4.94 5.82 7.86
N ASN A 46 -5.99 5.66 7.05
CA ASN A 46 -6.46 4.35 6.57
C ASN A 46 -6.10 4.05 5.12
N ILE A 47 -5.20 4.84 4.52
CA ILE A 47 -4.64 4.58 3.18
C ILE A 47 -3.14 4.35 3.31
N VAL A 48 -2.63 3.33 2.61
CA VAL A 48 -1.18 3.06 2.57
C VAL A 48 -0.47 4.28 2.00
N ARG A 49 0.44 4.87 2.79
CA ARG A 49 1.22 6.02 2.35
C ARG A 49 2.41 5.59 1.52
N CYS A 50 2.49 6.10 0.30
CA CYS A 50 3.71 6.10 -0.50
C CYS A 50 4.68 7.15 0.01
N LYS A 51 5.96 6.76 0.16
CA LYS A 51 7.03 7.71 0.44
C LYS A 51 7.77 7.96 -0.87
N LEU A 52 7.73 9.20 -1.36
CA LEU A 52 8.63 9.65 -2.40
C LEU A 52 10.06 9.50 -1.88
N ILE A 53 10.81 8.55 -2.43
CA ILE A 53 12.26 8.56 -2.30
C ILE A 53 12.75 9.29 -3.53
N GLN A 54 13.29 10.50 -3.35
CA GLN A 54 13.91 11.23 -4.45
C GLN A 54 15.23 10.52 -4.79
N VAL A 55 15.24 9.76 -5.88
CA VAL A 55 16.47 9.27 -6.52
C VAL A 55 16.63 10.10 -7.79
N GLU A 56 17.77 10.77 -7.91
CA GLU A 56 18.14 11.45 -9.15
C GLU A 56 18.33 10.39 -10.25
N ARG A 57 17.36 10.20 -11.17
CA ARG A 57 17.62 9.75 -12.57
C ARG A 57 16.38 9.64 -13.47
N LYS A 58 16.70 9.85 -14.76
CA LYS A 58 16.00 9.71 -16.06
C LYS A 58 14.46 9.51 -16.08
N ILE A 59 13.83 10.51 -16.67
CA ILE A 59 12.44 10.55 -17.16
C ILE A 59 12.21 9.36 -18.11
N CYS A 60 11.29 8.46 -17.74
CA CYS A 60 10.65 7.56 -18.69
C CYS A 60 9.45 8.27 -19.30
N SER A 61 9.50 8.47 -20.61
CA SER A 61 8.52 9.22 -21.37
C SER A 61 7.23 8.43 -21.56
N ILE A 62 6.25 8.63 -20.67
CA ILE A 62 4.82 8.72 -21.03
C ILE A 62 4.15 9.83 -20.20
N HIS A 63 4.52 9.99 -18.92
CA HIS A 63 4.10 11.12 -18.06
C HIS A 63 5.35 11.77 -17.46
N ALA A 64 5.77 12.93 -17.99
CA ALA A 64 7.08 13.54 -17.75
C ALA A 64 7.38 13.96 -16.29
N ASP A 65 6.42 13.82 -15.37
CA ASP A 65 6.48 14.35 -14.00
C ASP A 65 6.49 13.27 -12.90
N LEU A 66 6.45 11.98 -13.25
CA LEU A 66 6.53 10.90 -12.26
C LEU A 66 7.99 10.54 -11.98
N PHE A 67 8.45 10.87 -10.77
CA PHE A 67 9.75 10.48 -10.22
C PHE A 67 9.79 8.95 -10.01
N HIS A 68 10.09 8.21 -11.07
CA HIS A 68 10.20 6.76 -11.02
C HIS A 68 11.56 6.35 -10.46
N ASN A 69 11.55 5.63 -9.34
CA ASN A 69 12.76 4.99 -8.85
C ASN A 69 12.92 3.64 -9.55
N THR A 70 13.92 3.54 -10.43
CA THR A 70 14.28 2.25 -11.03
C THR A 70 15.39 1.59 -10.23
N VAL A 71 15.21 0.32 -9.87
CA VAL A 71 16.29 -0.54 -9.35
C VAL A 71 16.61 -1.58 -10.41
N ASN A 72 17.85 -1.57 -10.91
CA ASN A 72 18.30 -2.44 -12.01
C ASN A 72 17.44 -2.33 -13.27
N GLY A 73 16.99 -1.11 -13.62
CA GLY A 73 16.13 -0.87 -14.78
C GLY A 73 14.66 -1.27 -14.59
N LYS A 74 14.28 -1.77 -13.42
CA LYS A 74 12.89 -2.15 -13.11
C LYS A 74 12.22 -1.11 -12.24
N LEU A 75 10.95 -0.84 -12.52
CA LEU A 75 10.16 0.17 -11.82
C LEU A 75 9.82 -0.27 -10.39
N CYS A 76 10.04 0.61 -9.42
CA CYS A 76 9.83 0.35 -7.99
C CYS A 76 8.94 1.42 -7.33
N LEU A 77 8.00 0.95 -6.52
CA LEU A 77 7.13 1.75 -5.66
C LEU A 77 7.51 1.54 -4.20
N TYR A 78 7.81 2.62 -3.48
CA TYR A 78 8.18 2.61 -2.07
C TYR A 78 6.99 3.02 -1.20
N MET A 79 6.65 2.16 -0.25
CA MET A 79 5.48 2.32 0.61
C MET A 79 5.83 2.09 2.07
N THR A 80 4.97 2.60 2.95
CA THR A 80 5.11 2.41 4.40
C THR A 80 5.05 0.92 4.74
N ARG A 81 5.99 0.46 5.57
CA ARG A 81 5.94 -0.90 6.10
C ARG A 81 4.86 -0.98 7.17
N HIS A 82 3.94 -1.92 7.02
CA HIS A 82 3.00 -2.29 8.06
C HIS A 82 3.44 -3.58 8.76
N ALA A 83 3.12 -3.71 10.05
CA ALA A 83 3.57 -4.85 10.85
C ALA A 83 2.93 -6.19 10.40
N THR A 84 1.70 -6.13 9.90
CA THR A 84 0.94 -7.30 9.44
C THR A 84 -0.18 -6.87 8.47
N THR A 85 -0.80 -7.86 7.81
CA THR A 85 -2.02 -7.67 7.03
C THR A 85 -3.24 -8.20 7.80
N LEU A 86 -4.42 -7.66 7.52
CA LEU A 86 -5.66 -8.16 8.12
C LEU A 86 -5.89 -9.65 7.84
N GLN A 87 -5.52 -10.12 6.63
CA GLN A 87 -5.58 -11.55 6.28
C GLN A 87 -4.73 -12.42 7.21
N LYS A 88 -3.51 -11.99 7.54
CA LYS A 88 -2.63 -12.73 8.45
C LYS A 88 -3.22 -12.78 9.85
N ILE A 89 -3.82 -11.69 10.34
CA ILE A 89 -4.51 -11.67 11.64
C ILE A 89 -5.69 -12.63 11.64
N ILE A 90 -6.54 -12.59 10.61
CA ILE A 90 -7.69 -13.51 10.48
C ILE A 90 -7.22 -14.96 10.50
N HIS A 91 -6.14 -15.27 9.79
CA HIS A 91 -5.58 -16.63 9.77
C HIS A 91 -5.02 -17.05 11.13
N THR A 92 -4.30 -16.17 11.83
CA THR A 92 -3.80 -16.43 13.19
C THR A 92 -4.94 -16.64 14.17
N ASN A 93 -5.99 -15.81 14.14
CA ASN A 93 -7.16 -15.96 15.00
C ASN A 93 -7.86 -17.29 14.77
N ARG A 94 -8.09 -17.67 13.51
CA ARG A 94 -8.66 -18.98 13.16
C ARG A 94 -7.83 -20.15 13.68
N ARG A 95 -6.50 -20.07 13.55
CA ARG A 95 -5.58 -21.12 14.03
C ARG A 95 -5.59 -21.25 15.56
N ASN A 96 -5.82 -20.15 16.25
CA ASN A 96 -5.88 -20.10 17.71
C ASN A 96 -7.32 -20.28 18.24
N GLU A 97 -8.28 -20.64 17.39
CA GLU A 97 -9.70 -20.75 17.73
C GLU A 97 -10.32 -19.47 18.35
N ASN A 98 -9.68 -18.34 18.09
CA ASN A 98 -10.13 -17.03 18.53
C ASN A 98 -11.04 -16.39 17.48
N THR A 99 -12.06 -15.69 17.94
CA THR A 99 -12.93 -14.86 17.11
C THR A 99 -12.69 -13.40 17.40
N PHE A 100 -13.02 -12.54 16.44
CA PHE A 100 -13.07 -11.10 16.72
C PHE A 100 -14.34 -10.81 17.51
N SER A 101 -14.21 -9.99 18.54
CA SER A 101 -15.35 -9.35 19.18
C SER A 101 -16.08 -8.44 18.19
N GLU A 102 -17.36 -8.17 18.47
CA GLU A 102 -18.15 -7.23 17.67
C GLU A 102 -17.49 -5.85 17.59
N HIS A 103 -16.91 -5.38 18.70
CA HIS A 103 -16.18 -4.11 18.75
C HIS A 103 -14.96 -4.09 17.82
N GLU A 104 -14.19 -5.17 17.75
CA GLU A 104 -13.06 -5.28 16.82
C GLU A 104 -13.52 -5.28 15.36
N ILE A 105 -14.60 -5.98 15.05
CA ILE A 105 -15.19 -6.00 13.71
C ILE A 105 -15.64 -4.61 13.30
N LEU A 106 -16.36 -3.90 14.18
CA LEU A 106 -16.80 -2.52 13.95
C LEU A 106 -15.61 -1.57 13.75
N SER A 107 -14.56 -1.70 14.56
CA SER A 107 -13.34 -0.90 14.43
C SER A 107 -12.64 -1.14 13.08
N ILE A 108 -12.51 -2.40 12.66
CA ILE A 108 -11.95 -2.77 11.34
C ILE A 108 -12.81 -2.20 10.22
N ALA A 109 -14.13 -2.41 10.27
CA ALA A 109 -15.06 -1.95 9.25
C ALA A 109 -15.05 -0.41 9.12
N SER A 110 -15.05 0.30 10.25
CA SER A 110 -14.99 1.76 10.29
C SER A 110 -13.70 2.30 9.63
N LYS A 111 -12.54 1.69 9.94
CA LYS A 111 -11.26 2.04 9.31
C LYS A 111 -11.28 1.80 7.79
N ILE A 112 -11.92 0.72 7.33
CA ILE A 112 -12.06 0.43 5.89
C ILE A 112 -12.96 1.47 5.21
N ILE A 113 -14.14 1.72 5.79
CA ILE A 113 -15.12 2.67 5.25
C ILE A 113 -14.52 4.07 5.16
N SER A 114 -13.83 4.53 6.20
CA SER A 114 -13.14 5.82 6.20
C SER A 114 -12.09 5.92 5.07
N GLY A 115 -11.32 4.86 4.82
CA GLY A 115 -10.40 4.83 3.67
C GLY A 115 -11.13 4.91 2.32
N ILE A 116 -12.25 4.19 2.18
CA ILE A 116 -13.04 4.19 0.93
C ILE A 116 -13.70 5.55 0.69
N GLU A 117 -14.28 6.15 1.74
CA GLU A 117 -14.88 7.48 1.69
C GLU A 117 -13.87 8.51 1.20
N PHE A 118 -12.67 8.53 1.79
CA PHE A 118 -11.57 9.38 1.34
C PHE A 118 -11.19 9.16 -0.13
N LEU A 119 -11.16 7.90 -0.61
CA LEU A 119 -10.89 7.64 -2.03
C LEU A 119 -11.99 8.19 -2.94
N HIS A 120 -13.25 8.03 -2.55
CA HIS A 120 -14.40 8.53 -3.30
C HIS A 120 -14.44 10.07 -3.33
N GLU A 121 -14.12 10.74 -2.23
CA GLU A 121 -13.97 12.20 -2.18
C GLU A 121 -12.94 12.70 -3.19
N ASN A 122 -11.88 11.91 -3.42
CA ASN A 122 -10.82 12.18 -4.40
C ASN A 122 -11.11 11.57 -5.78
N GLN A 123 -12.37 11.18 -6.07
CA GLN A 123 -12.83 10.63 -7.36
C GLN A 123 -12.09 9.36 -7.80
N ILE A 124 -11.64 8.54 -6.86
CA ILE A 124 -10.93 7.28 -7.10
C ILE A 124 -11.80 6.09 -6.73
N ILE A 125 -12.03 5.19 -7.70
CA ILE A 125 -12.69 3.91 -7.47
C ILE A 125 -11.60 2.83 -7.35
N HIS A 126 -11.38 2.27 -6.16
CA HIS A 126 -10.32 1.29 -5.89
C HIS A 126 -10.49 -0.02 -6.70
N ARG A 127 -11.73 -0.44 -6.97
CA ARG A 127 -12.16 -1.64 -7.76
C ARG A 127 -11.66 -3.01 -7.30
N ASP A 128 -10.58 -3.11 -6.52
CA ASP A 128 -10.07 -4.38 -5.96
C ASP A 128 -9.91 -4.33 -4.44
N ILE A 129 -10.98 -3.94 -3.74
CA ILE A 129 -10.99 -3.91 -2.27
C ILE A 129 -11.08 -5.36 -1.78
N LYS A 130 -9.93 -5.95 -1.49
CA LYS A 130 -9.81 -7.30 -0.90
C LYS A 130 -9.14 -7.21 0.48
N VAL A 131 -9.61 -8.05 1.40
CA VAL A 131 -9.09 -8.20 2.78
C VAL A 131 -7.56 -8.41 2.82
N CYS A 132 -6.98 -8.96 1.75
CA CYS A 132 -5.54 -9.21 1.61
C CYS A 132 -4.67 -7.95 1.57
N VAL A 133 -5.24 -6.79 1.20
CA VAL A 133 -4.49 -5.55 0.91
C VAL A 133 -4.51 -4.56 2.10
N LEU A 134 -5.29 -4.83 3.13
CA LEU A 134 -5.49 -3.89 4.24
C LEU A 134 -4.34 -3.97 5.25
N PRO A 135 -3.53 -2.91 5.39
CA PRO A 135 -2.58 -2.83 6.48
C PRO A 135 -3.31 -2.66 7.81
N PHE A 136 -2.90 -3.42 8.83
CA PHE A 136 -3.46 -3.27 10.18
C PHE A 136 -2.42 -2.69 11.13
N HIS A 137 -2.79 -1.61 11.80
CA HIS A 137 -2.05 -1.05 12.95
C HIS A 137 -2.90 -1.31 14.20
N ILE A 138 -2.36 -2.10 15.13
CA ILE A 138 -2.93 -2.24 16.47
C ILE A 138 -2.47 -1.01 17.23
N ASP A 139 -3.42 -0.15 17.59
CA ASP A 139 -3.13 0.95 18.50
C ASP A 139 -3.08 0.35 19.90
N SER A 140 -1.86 0.11 20.39
CA SER A 140 -1.58 -0.32 21.77
C SER A 140 -1.79 0.83 22.75
N THR A 141 -3.01 1.38 22.82
CA THR A 141 -3.40 2.35 23.84
C THR A 141 -4.80 2.01 24.33
N ASN A 142 -4.84 1.06 25.28
CA ASN A 142 -5.80 0.99 26.39
C ASN A 142 -5.45 -0.21 27.31
N MET A 143 -4.22 -0.24 27.81
CA MET A 143 -3.94 -0.89 29.09
C MET A 143 -3.49 0.22 30.04
N TYR A 144 -4.45 0.87 30.70
CA TYR A 144 -4.43 1.30 32.11
C TYR A 144 -5.87 1.65 32.51
#